data_AF-A0A3S0K9L4-F1
#
_entry.id   AF-A0A3S0K9L4-F1
#
_cell.length_a   1.000
_cell.length_b   1.000
_cell.length_c   1.000
_cell.angle_alpha   90.00
_cell.angle_beta   90.00
_cell.angle_gamma   90.00
#
_symmetry.space_group_name_H-M   'P 1'
#
loop_
_entity.id
_entity.type
_entity.pdbx_description
1 polymer ?
#
loop_
_entity_poly.entity_id
_entity_poly.type
_entity_poly.pdbx_seq_one_letter_code
_entity_poly.pdbx_strand_id
1 'polypeptide(L)'
;MTDNPTQQRFDLTLTSKATEPLCLSREAWPADNAVPAGFDGATLTTSHGKQELLPTGSAYCPGGCGEVRVEPGQAVRGALPYSAFGDAAAIAADTTRTLTFEVHPFVCSNR
;
A
#
# COMPACT_ATOMS: atom_id res chain seq x y z
N MET A 1 6.65 -3.29 -7.83
CA MET A 1 5.88 -4.21 -6.99
C MET A 1 6.29 -5.63 -7.33
N THR A 2 6.41 -6.48 -6.32
CA THR A 2 6.78 -7.89 -6.46
C THR A 2 5.80 -8.73 -5.66
N ASP A 3 5.27 -9.78 -6.28
CA ASP A 3 4.43 -10.77 -5.62
C ASP A 3 5.31 -11.82 -4.90
N ASN A 4 5.08 -12.02 -3.60
CA ASN A 4 5.92 -12.88 -2.76
C ASN A 4 5.06 -13.89 -1.97
N PRO A 5 4.65 -15.00 -2.60
CA PRO A 5 3.79 -16.01 -1.96
C PRO A 5 4.44 -16.70 -0.78
N THR A 6 5.77 -16.86 -0.79
CA THR A 6 6.51 -17.45 0.33
C THR A 6 6.39 -16.61 1.60
N GLN A 7 6.36 -15.28 1.47
CA GLN A 7 6.14 -14.35 2.57
C GLN A 7 4.69 -13.88 2.71
N GLN A 8 3.79 -14.44 1.90
CA GLN A 8 2.35 -14.13 1.88
C GLN A 8 2.03 -12.64 1.79
N ARG A 9 2.74 -11.91 0.92
CA ARG A 9 2.60 -10.46 0.76
C ARG A 9 2.98 -9.98 -0.62
N PHE A 10 2.56 -8.76 -0.94
CA PHE A 10 3.10 -7.97 -2.03
C PHE A 10 4.14 -7.01 -1.49
N ASP A 11 5.35 -7.07 -2.04
CA ASP A 11 6.41 -6.11 -1.74
C ASP A 11 6.25 -4.88 -2.65
N LEU A 12 6.08 -3.71 -2.05
CA LEU A 12 5.85 -2.45 -2.74
C LEU A 12 7.12 -1.61 -2.72
N THR A 13 7.38 -0.93 -3.83
CA THR A 13 8.44 0.06 -3.93
C THR A 13 7.94 1.19 -4.80
N LEU A 14 7.91 2.38 -4.23
CA LEU A 14 7.63 3.61 -4.95
C LEU A 14 8.93 4.38 -5.07
N THR A 15 9.35 4.64 -6.31
CA THR A 15 10.53 5.47 -6.60
C THR A 15 10.08 6.79 -7.18
N SER A 16 10.46 7.90 -6.54
CA SER A 16 10.16 9.23 -7.07
C SER A 16 10.92 9.47 -8.36
N LYS A 17 10.18 9.83 -9.41
CA LYS A 17 10.74 10.35 -10.67
C LYS A 17 10.62 11.87 -10.78
N ALA A 18 10.08 12.53 -9.75
CA ALA A 18 9.92 13.97 -9.72
C ALA A 18 11.25 14.67 -9.41
N THR A 19 11.35 15.93 -9.84
CA THR A 19 12.49 16.81 -9.53
C THR A 19 12.35 17.51 -8.19
N GLU A 20 11.12 17.61 -7.68
CA GLU A 20 10.80 18.16 -6.37
C GLU A 20 10.42 17.04 -5.36
N PRO A 21 10.54 17.32 -4.06
CA PRO A 21 10.10 16.42 -3.01
C PRO A 21 8.58 16.20 -3.06
N LEU A 22 8.17 14.94 -3.04
CA LEU A 22 6.78 14.52 -2.99
C LEU A 22 6.41 14.03 -1.59
N CYS A 23 5.17 14.26 -1.20
CA CYS A 23 4.60 13.81 0.05
C CYS A 23 3.45 12.84 -0.22
N LEU A 24 3.41 11.77 0.55
CA LEU A 24 2.31 10.80 0.60
C LEU A 24 1.63 10.94 1.94
N SER A 25 0.30 10.89 1.98
CA SER A 25 -0.40 10.66 3.24
C SER A 25 0.04 9.32 3.83
N ARG A 26 0.29 9.29 5.15
CA ARG A 26 0.64 8.04 5.85
C ARG A 26 -0.49 7.01 5.80
N GLU A 27 -1.72 7.47 5.67
CA GLU A 27 -2.91 6.63 5.50
C GLU A 27 -2.96 5.94 4.13
N ALA A 28 -2.29 6.53 3.12
CA ALA A 28 -2.24 6.00 1.76
C ALA A 28 -1.02 5.10 1.48
N TRP A 29 -0.14 4.85 2.46
CA TRP A 29 1.07 4.05 2.25
C TRP A 29 1.21 2.91 3.27
N PRO A 30 1.16 1.63 2.84
CA PRO A 30 1.37 0.50 3.73
C PRO A 30 2.86 0.26 3.98
N ALA A 31 3.38 0.96 5.00
CA ALA A 31 4.74 0.75 5.48
C ALA A 31 4.97 -0.72 5.88
N ASP A 32 6.23 -1.17 5.84
CA ASP A 32 6.70 -2.58 5.88
C ASP A 32 6.04 -3.52 6.91
N ASN A 33 5.38 -3.00 7.94
CA ASN A 33 4.86 -3.73 9.09
C ASN A 33 3.37 -3.47 9.39
N ALA A 34 2.66 -2.59 8.68
CA ALA A 34 1.23 -2.39 8.92
C ALA A 34 0.49 -1.77 7.72
N VAL A 35 -0.72 -2.27 7.49
CA VAL A 35 -1.70 -1.59 6.64
C VAL A 35 -2.32 -0.44 7.45
N PRO A 36 -2.27 0.81 6.98
CA PRO A 36 -2.84 1.93 7.68
C PRO A 36 -4.34 1.73 7.88
N ALA A 37 -4.80 2.29 8.98
CA ALA A 37 -6.21 2.36 9.32
C ALA A 37 -6.95 3.20 8.26
N GLY A 38 -7.98 2.62 7.63
CA GLY A 38 -8.72 3.28 6.54
C GLY A 38 -8.01 3.32 5.18
N PHE A 39 -6.92 2.56 5.00
CA PHE A 39 -6.29 2.39 3.69
C PHE A 39 -7.26 1.71 2.71
N ASP A 40 -7.46 2.31 1.54
CA ASP A 40 -8.36 1.83 0.48
C ASP A 40 -7.68 1.79 -0.91
N GLY A 41 -6.38 2.10 -0.98
CA GLY A 41 -5.63 2.26 -2.23
C GLY A 41 -5.25 0.96 -2.94
N ALA A 42 -5.90 -0.17 -2.64
CA ALA A 42 -5.55 -1.46 -3.25
C ALA A 42 -6.74 -2.40 -3.43
N THR A 43 -6.76 -3.10 -4.56
CA THR A 43 -7.73 -4.16 -4.88
C THR A 43 -6.98 -5.38 -5.39
N LEU A 44 -7.31 -6.56 -4.85
CA LEU A 44 -6.77 -7.83 -5.29
C LEU A 44 -7.73 -8.49 -6.30
N THR A 45 -7.22 -9.01 -7.41
CA THR A 45 -7.99 -9.87 -8.32
C THR A 45 -7.46 -11.29 -8.22
N THR A 46 -8.34 -12.27 -8.05
CA THR A 46 -8.05 -13.71 -7.90
C THR A 46 -8.88 -14.52 -8.89
N SER A 47 -8.71 -15.84 -8.90
CA SER A 47 -9.53 -16.77 -9.69
C SER A 47 -11.01 -16.76 -9.26
N HIS A 48 -11.28 -16.31 -8.03
CA HIS A 48 -12.62 -16.15 -7.47
C HIS A 48 -13.21 -14.75 -7.69
N GLY A 49 -12.48 -13.84 -8.35
CA GLY A 49 -12.90 -12.47 -8.62
C GLY A 49 -12.13 -11.42 -7.83
N LYS A 50 -12.69 -10.21 -7.77
CA LYS A 50 -12.09 -9.06 -7.07
C LYS A 50 -12.36 -9.14 -5.57
N GLN A 51 -11.33 -8.82 -4.78
CA GLN A 51 -11.34 -8.73 -3.34
C GLN A 51 -10.83 -7.34 -2.95
N GLU A 52 -11.69 -6.58 -2.26
CA GLU A 52 -11.29 -5.33 -1.62
C GLU A 52 -10.57 -5.62 -0.31
N LEU A 53 -9.91 -4.61 0.22
CA LEU A 53 -9.30 -4.67 1.54
C LEU A 53 -10.36 -4.96 2.61
N LEU A 54 -10.01 -5.84 3.54
CA LEU A 54 -10.76 -6.02 4.77
C LEU A 54 -10.74 -4.71 5.57
N PRO A 55 -11.82 -4.39 6.30
CA PRO A 55 -11.84 -3.21 7.14
C PRO A 55 -10.67 -3.22 8.14
N THR A 56 -9.66 -2.40 7.87
CA THR A 56 -8.73 -1.95 8.90
C THR A 56 -9.50 -0.90 9.70
N GLY A 57 -9.57 -1.02 11.02
CA GLY A 57 -10.34 -0.08 11.85
C GLY A 57 -10.02 1.38 11.51
N SER A 58 -10.88 2.34 11.86
CA SER A 58 -10.57 3.75 11.59
C SER A 58 -9.64 4.31 12.68
N ALA A 59 -8.49 4.85 12.28
CA ALA A 59 -7.73 5.73 13.13
C ALA A 59 -8.26 7.14 12.87
N TYR A 60 -8.92 7.73 13.86
CA TYR A 60 -9.33 9.11 13.77
C TYR A 60 -8.08 10.00 13.91
N CYS A 61 -7.59 10.51 12.78
CA CYS A 61 -6.48 11.47 12.71
C CYS A 61 -7.02 12.85 12.27
N PRO A 62 -7.47 13.71 13.20
CA PRO A 62 -7.93 15.05 12.84
C PRO A 62 -6.75 15.87 12.28
N GLY A 63 -6.86 16.25 10.99
CA GLY A 63 -5.78 16.92 10.25
C GLY A 63 -4.83 15.98 9.50
N GLY A 64 -5.10 14.68 9.47
CA GLY A 64 -4.28 13.65 8.85
C GLY A 64 -3.28 13.01 9.82
N CYS A 65 -2.85 11.79 9.55
CA CYS A 65 -1.88 11.04 10.35
C CYS A 65 -0.43 11.45 10.05
N GLY A 66 -0.24 12.53 9.29
CA GLY A 66 1.05 13.02 8.81
C GLY A 66 1.45 12.46 7.45
N GLU A 67 2.66 12.80 7.02
CA GLU A 67 3.11 12.54 5.67
C GLU A 67 4.40 11.69 5.67
N VAL A 68 4.59 10.97 4.57
CA VAL A 68 5.87 10.37 4.18
C VAL A 68 6.44 11.23 3.06
N ARG A 69 7.54 11.93 3.37
CA ARG A 69 8.29 12.69 2.38
C ARG A 69 9.20 11.77 1.57
N VAL A 70 9.20 11.95 0.27
CA VAL A 70 9.98 11.20 -0.72
C VAL A 70 10.79 12.21 -1.53
N GLU A 71 12.10 12.22 -1.30
CA GLU A 71 13.02 13.10 -2.03
C GLU A 71 13.14 12.69 -3.52
N PRO A 72 13.62 13.60 -4.39
CA PRO A 72 13.90 13.28 -5.79
C PRO A 72 14.79 12.05 -5.94
N GLY A 73 14.34 11.06 -6.72
CA GLY A 73 15.05 9.78 -6.92
C GLY A 73 15.00 8.82 -5.73
N GLN A 74 14.43 9.20 -4.58
CA GLN A 74 14.31 8.32 -3.43
C GLN A 74 13.30 7.20 -3.71
N ALA A 75 13.62 6.01 -3.20
CA ALA A 75 12.70 4.90 -3.14
C ALA A 75 12.17 4.72 -1.70
N VAL A 76 10.86 4.59 -1.56
CA VAL A 76 10.21 4.15 -0.32
C VAL A 76 9.66 2.74 -0.51
N ARG A 77 9.78 1.94 0.56
CA ARG A 77 9.34 0.55 0.59
C ARG A 77 8.12 0.40 1.48
N GLY A 78 7.33 -0.61 1.14
CA GLY A 78 6.13 -0.98 1.86
C GLY A 78 5.80 -2.43 1.58
N ALA A 79 4.84 -2.98 2.32
CA ALA A 79 4.37 -4.33 2.12
C ALA A 79 2.87 -4.41 2.37
N LEU A 80 2.16 -5.12 1.50
CA LEU A 80 0.74 -5.39 1.67
C LEU A 80 0.53 -6.90 1.89
N PRO A 81 0.22 -7.34 3.12
CA PRO A 81 0.03 -8.75 3.41
C PRO A 81 -1.24 -9.27 2.74
N TYR A 82 -1.25 -10.52 2.30
CA TYR A 82 -2.45 -11.13 1.72
C TYR A 82 -3.60 -11.19 2.72
N SER A 83 -3.29 -11.26 4.02
CA SER A 83 -4.27 -11.21 5.11
C SER A 83 -5.08 -9.91 5.13
N ALA A 84 -4.64 -8.86 4.43
CA ALA A 84 -5.41 -7.65 4.23
C ALA A 84 -6.62 -7.85 3.32
N PHE A 85 -6.69 -8.94 2.55
CA PHE A 85 -7.77 -9.24 1.60
C PHE A 85 -8.60 -10.48 2.00
N GLY A 86 -8.11 -11.30 2.93
CA GLY A 86 -8.77 -12.54 3.30
C GLY A 86 -7.80 -13.59 3.84
N ASP A 87 -8.05 -14.86 3.50
CA ASP A 87 -7.17 -15.96 3.86
C ASP A 87 -5.85 -15.90 3.08
N ALA A 88 -4.76 -15.59 3.80
CA ALA A 88 -3.43 -15.45 3.21
C ALA A 88 -2.90 -16.74 2.58
N ALA A 89 -3.21 -17.91 3.14
CA ALA A 89 -2.76 -19.18 2.58
C ALA A 89 -3.51 -19.52 1.29
N ALA A 90 -4.82 -19.24 1.25
CA ALA A 90 -5.62 -19.42 0.04
C ALA A 90 -5.14 -18.48 -1.10
N ILE A 91 -4.88 -17.21 -0.79
CA ILE A 91 -4.36 -16.25 -1.78
C ILE A 91 -2.95 -16.68 -2.25
N ALA A 92 -2.08 -17.13 -1.35
CA ALA A 92 -0.74 -17.60 -1.72
C ALA A 92 -0.77 -18.83 -2.65
N ALA A 93 -1.82 -19.65 -2.58
CA ALA A 93 -2.03 -20.79 -3.47
C ALA A 93 -2.63 -20.39 -4.84
N ASP A 94 -3.27 -19.22 -4.95
CA ASP A 94 -3.90 -18.77 -6.20
C ASP A 94 -2.87 -18.19 -7.18
N THR A 95 -2.61 -18.91 -8.27
CA THR A 95 -1.64 -18.52 -9.31
C THR A 95 -2.10 -17.39 -10.23
N THR A 96 -3.37 -16.99 -10.16
CA THR A 96 -3.96 -15.91 -10.97
C THR A 96 -4.02 -14.58 -10.23
N ARG A 97 -3.58 -14.54 -8.97
CA ARG A 97 -3.63 -13.34 -8.14
C ARG A 97 -2.88 -12.16 -8.78
N THR A 98 -3.49 -11.00 -8.79
CA THR A 98 -2.87 -9.75 -9.24
C THR A 98 -3.33 -8.60 -8.36
N LEU A 99 -2.39 -7.77 -7.92
CA LEU A 99 -2.68 -6.60 -7.11
C LEU A 99 -2.77 -5.36 -8.00
N THR A 100 -3.85 -4.61 -7.88
CA THR A 100 -3.92 -3.22 -8.33
C THR A 100 -3.69 -2.33 -7.12
N PHE A 101 -2.77 -1.37 -7.25
CA PHE A 101 -2.37 -0.47 -6.17
C PHE A 101 -2.22 0.94 -6.73
N GLU A 102 -2.82 1.91 -6.06
CA GLU A 102 -2.81 3.32 -6.44
C GLU A 102 -2.40 4.19 -5.25
N VAL A 103 -1.56 5.19 -5.53
CA VAL A 103 -1.17 6.22 -4.57
C VAL A 103 -1.22 7.58 -5.25
N HIS A 104 -1.62 8.58 -4.49
CA HIS A 104 -1.73 9.96 -4.94
C HIS A 104 -0.74 10.85 -4.20
N PRO A 105 0.55 10.86 -4.60
CA PRO A 105 1.51 11.80 -4.05
C PRO A 105 1.16 13.24 -4.44
N PHE A 106 1.51 14.19 -3.59
CA PHE A 106 1.40 15.62 -3.83
C PHE A 106 2.73 16.32 -3.56
N VAL A 107 2.93 17.51 -4.12
CA VAL A 107 4.12 18.32 -3.80
C VAL A 107 4.06 18.70 -2.33
N CYS A 108 5.13 18.42 -1.58
CA CYS A 108 5.19 18.74 -0.16
C CYS A 108 4.97 20.25 0.07
N SER A 109 4.12 20.61 1.03
CA SER A 109 3.99 22.01 1.43
C SER A 109 5.12 22.40 2.36
N ASN A 110 5.76 23.56 2.12
CA ASN A 110 6.76 24.12 3.02
C ASN A 110 6.02 24.61 4.28
N ARG A 111 5.97 23.79 5.34
CA ARG A 111 5.61 24.25 6.68
C ARG A 111 6.80 24.11 7.61
#